data_AF-A0A2G9MWV0-F1
#
_entry.id   AF-A0A2G9MWV0-F1
#
_cell.length_a   1.000
_cell.length_b   1.000
_cell.length_c   1.000
_cell.angle_alpha   90.00
_cell.angle_beta   90.00
_cell.angle_gamma   90.00
#
_symmetry.space_group_name_H-M   'P 1'
#
loop_
_entity.id
_entity.type
_entity.pdbx_description
1 polymer ?
#
loop_
_entity_poly.entity_id
_entity_poly.type
_entity_poly.pdbx_seq_one_letter_code
_entity_poly.pdbx_strand_id
1 'polypeptide(L)'
;MASLYMPEPKEVAPYLFYMAFMLLFCSLIFAIPLLQMQKTPLSGYAYSAFSYTCHQLNARSLCIFERGGNFALEDCANEGENGIHAIHERTAEVEKNGEIGYKLPVCARDIGIYFGMLLGGFLLPFLLGVKRTEIPNKWLFVIALIPMALDGGTQLIGLRESTNFLRIITGAIVGVAMPFYIIPILNELTGGLFANKRGSSK
;
A
#
# COMPACT_ATOMS: atom_id res chain seq x y z
N MET A 1 -6.42 -40.16 9.52
CA MET A 1 -5.99 -39.54 8.25
C MET A 1 -6.76 -38.24 8.11
N ALA A 2 -6.11 -37.08 8.29
CA ALA A 2 -6.73 -35.81 7.96
C ALA A 2 -6.89 -35.77 6.43
N SER A 3 -8.13 -35.91 5.96
CA SER A 3 -8.45 -35.71 4.55
C SER A 3 -7.91 -34.34 4.15
N LEU A 4 -7.04 -34.30 3.15
CA LEU A 4 -6.56 -33.06 2.54
C LEU A 4 -7.75 -32.45 1.79
N TYR A 5 -8.61 -31.78 2.55
CA TYR A 5 -9.78 -31.09 2.05
C TYR A 5 -9.31 -29.90 1.24
N MET A 6 -9.26 -30.06 -0.09
CA MET A 6 -9.03 -28.96 -0.99
C MET A 6 -10.23 -28.02 -0.94
N PRO A 7 -10.03 -26.71 -0.66
CA PRO A 7 -11.09 -25.73 -0.74
C PRO A 7 -11.81 -25.77 -2.08
N GLU A 8 -13.12 -25.63 -2.08
CA GLU A 8 -13.81 -25.37 -3.34
C GLU A 8 -13.39 -24.00 -3.91
N PRO A 9 -13.31 -23.83 -5.24
CA PRO A 9 -12.85 -22.58 -5.85
C PRO A 9 -13.59 -21.32 -5.36
N LYS A 10 -14.88 -21.45 -5.07
CA LYS A 10 -15.72 -20.35 -4.55
C LYS A 10 -15.34 -19.90 -3.14
N GLU A 11 -14.76 -20.78 -2.32
CA GLU A 11 -14.38 -20.50 -0.94
C GLU A 11 -13.06 -19.74 -0.83
N VAL A 12 -12.24 -19.78 -1.87
CA VAL A 12 -10.95 -19.07 -1.94
C VAL A 12 -10.97 -17.87 -2.87
N ALA A 13 -12.03 -17.71 -3.67
CA ALA A 13 -12.20 -16.60 -4.60
C ALA A 13 -12.01 -15.21 -3.96
N PRO A 14 -12.53 -14.91 -2.74
CA PRO A 14 -12.34 -13.60 -2.12
C PRO A 14 -10.87 -13.31 -1.80
N TYR A 15 -10.17 -14.32 -1.28
CA TYR A 15 -8.73 -14.24 -1.01
C TYR A 15 -7.92 -14.05 -2.31
N LEU A 16 -8.19 -14.85 -3.35
CA LEU A 16 -7.49 -14.74 -4.63
C LEU A 16 -7.73 -13.38 -5.30
N PHE A 17 -8.96 -12.88 -5.25
CA PHE A 17 -9.29 -11.55 -5.75
C PHE A 17 -8.52 -10.47 -4.99
N TYR A 18 -8.52 -10.52 -3.65
CA TYR A 18 -7.75 -9.60 -2.81
C TYR A 18 -6.26 -9.62 -3.18
N MET A 19 -5.65 -10.80 -3.27
CA MET A 19 -4.22 -10.94 -3.59
C MET A 19 -3.90 -10.45 -5.00
N ALA A 20 -4.72 -10.78 -6.00
CA ALA A 20 -4.54 -10.32 -7.38
C ALA A 20 -4.64 -8.79 -7.46
N PHE A 21 -5.63 -8.20 -6.78
CA PHE A 21 -5.78 -6.75 -6.70
C PHE A 21 -4.57 -6.08 -6.05
N MET A 22 -4.12 -6.59 -4.89
CA MET A 22 -2.97 -6.03 -4.19
C MET A 22 -1.66 -6.17 -4.97
N LEU A 23 -1.45 -7.30 -5.66
CA LEU A 23 -0.29 -7.50 -6.54
C LEU A 23 -0.29 -6.52 -7.71
N LEU A 24 -1.44 -6.35 -8.38
CA LEU A 24 -1.58 -5.38 -9.45
C LEU A 24 -1.31 -3.96 -8.94
N PHE A 25 -1.94 -3.58 -7.83
CA PHE A 25 -1.79 -2.23 -7.24
C PHE A 25 -0.34 -1.94 -6.85
N CYS A 26 0.33 -2.87 -6.16
CA CYS A 26 1.74 -2.73 -5.78
C CYS A 26 2.69 -2.70 -7.00
N SER A 27 2.37 -3.45 -8.06
CA SER A 27 3.15 -3.42 -9.31
C SER A 27 3.03 -2.06 -10.00
N LEU A 28 1.84 -1.46 -10.00
CA LEU A 28 1.60 -0.14 -10.61
C LEU A 28 2.42 0.97 -9.93
N ILE A 29 2.64 0.89 -8.61
CA ILE A 29 3.46 1.85 -7.87
C ILE A 29 4.87 1.99 -8.48
N PHE A 30 5.48 0.88 -8.90
CA PHE A 30 6.81 0.88 -9.51
C PHE A 30 6.79 1.02 -11.03
N ALA A 31 5.70 0.61 -11.70
CA ALA A 31 5.57 0.76 -13.14
C ALA A 31 5.40 2.23 -13.57
N ILE A 32 4.71 3.05 -12.78
CA ILE A 32 4.42 4.45 -13.12
C ILE A 32 5.67 5.33 -13.28
N PRO A 33 6.66 5.29 -12.37
CA PRO A 33 7.93 5.98 -12.58
C PRO A 33 8.64 5.53 -13.86
N LEU A 34 8.60 4.24 -14.20
CA LEU A 34 9.20 3.73 -15.45
C LEU A 34 8.49 4.27 -16.70
N LEU A 35 7.17 4.50 -16.63
CA LEU A 35 6.43 5.20 -17.69
C LEU A 35 6.78 6.69 -17.78
N GLN A 36 7.10 7.31 -16.64
CA GLN A 36 7.58 8.70 -16.58
C GLN A 36 8.95 8.83 -17.25
N MET A 37 9.86 7.87 -17.04
CA MET A 37 11.18 7.84 -17.71
C MET A 37 11.06 7.84 -19.24
N GLN A 38 10.01 7.21 -19.76
CA GLN A 38 9.71 7.18 -21.20
C GLN A 38 9.01 8.44 -21.71
N LYS A 39 8.72 9.41 -20.83
CA LYS A 39 8.01 10.67 -21.12
C LYS A 39 6.67 10.46 -21.84
N THR A 40 5.97 9.38 -21.50
CA THR A 40 4.66 9.06 -22.09
C THR A 40 3.56 9.89 -21.41
N PRO A 41 2.53 10.37 -22.13
CA PRO A 41 1.40 11.08 -21.52
C PRO A 41 0.58 10.19 -20.57
N LEU A 42 0.69 8.87 -20.71
CA LEU A 42 0.05 7.89 -19.83
C LEU A 42 0.49 8.05 -18.36
N SER A 43 1.74 8.44 -18.13
CA SER A 43 2.27 8.68 -16.79
C SER A 43 1.44 9.72 -16.03
N GLY A 44 1.11 10.86 -16.64
CA GLY A 44 0.32 11.93 -16.01
C GLY A 44 -1.08 11.47 -15.59
N TYR A 45 -1.76 10.69 -16.42
CA TYR A 45 -3.05 10.08 -16.05
C TYR A 45 -2.90 9.10 -14.88
N ALA A 46 -1.82 8.32 -14.87
CA ALA A 46 -1.56 7.37 -13.80
C ALA A 46 -1.26 8.08 -12.47
N TYR A 47 -0.43 9.12 -12.45
CA TYR A 47 -0.22 9.95 -11.26
C TYR A 47 -1.53 10.60 -10.79
N SER A 48 -2.35 11.10 -11.71
CA SER A 48 -3.66 11.68 -11.39
C SER A 48 -4.59 10.65 -10.72
N ALA A 49 -4.64 9.41 -11.22
CA ALA A 49 -5.41 8.34 -10.61
C ALA A 49 -4.96 8.02 -9.17
N PHE A 50 -3.66 8.01 -8.91
CA PHE A 50 -3.12 7.79 -7.56
C PHE A 50 -3.30 8.98 -6.63
N SER A 51 -3.55 10.19 -7.15
CA SER A 51 -3.74 11.39 -6.33
C SER A 51 -4.99 11.32 -5.43
N TYR A 52 -5.98 10.49 -5.79
CA TYR A 52 -7.15 10.20 -4.94
C TYR A 52 -6.80 9.38 -3.70
N THR A 53 -5.69 8.64 -3.74
CA THR A 53 -5.24 7.79 -2.64
C THR A 53 -4.13 8.41 -1.82
N CYS A 54 -3.35 9.33 -2.42
CA CYS A 54 -2.19 9.95 -1.81
C CYS A 54 -2.02 11.39 -2.29
N HIS A 55 -1.63 12.29 -1.38
CA HIS A 55 -1.32 13.68 -1.73
C HIS A 55 0.03 13.88 -2.47
N GLN A 56 0.85 12.84 -2.66
CA GLN A 56 2.05 12.86 -3.52
C GLN A 56 3.04 14.02 -3.26
N LEU A 57 3.27 14.37 -2.00
CA LEU A 57 4.22 15.43 -1.62
C LEU A 57 5.67 14.92 -1.75
N ASN A 58 6.54 15.69 -2.43
CA ASN A 58 7.95 15.32 -2.64
C ASN A 58 8.68 15.05 -1.32
N ALA A 59 8.46 15.86 -0.28
CA ALA A 59 9.07 15.70 1.06
C ALA A 59 8.75 14.38 1.79
N ARG A 60 7.77 13.62 1.29
CA ARG A 60 7.28 12.39 1.93
C ARG A 60 7.28 11.19 1.01
N SER A 61 7.87 11.33 -0.18
CA SER A 61 7.90 10.30 -1.21
C SER A 61 9.32 9.80 -1.45
N LEU A 62 9.39 8.58 -1.99
CA LEU A 62 10.61 8.00 -2.52
C LEU A 62 10.68 8.21 -4.03
N CYS A 63 11.89 8.32 -4.56
CA CYS A 63 12.18 8.51 -5.96
C CYS A 63 13.11 7.39 -6.44
N ILE A 64 12.92 6.96 -7.68
CA ILE A 64 13.83 6.06 -8.39
C ILE A 64 14.82 6.92 -9.15
N PHE A 65 16.11 6.80 -8.81
CA PHE A 65 17.22 7.44 -9.50
C PHE A 65 17.91 6.42 -10.39
N GLU A 66 18.17 6.79 -11.66
CA GLU A 66 18.93 5.96 -12.59
C GLU A 66 20.39 6.44 -12.63
N ARG A 67 21.32 5.55 -12.25
CA ARG A 67 22.76 5.81 -12.24
C ARG A 67 23.49 4.77 -13.08
N GLY A 68 23.75 5.10 -14.35
CA GLY A 68 24.54 4.25 -15.24
C GLY A 68 24.02 2.82 -15.40
N GLY A 69 22.69 2.65 -15.49
CA GLY A 69 22.03 1.34 -15.62
C GLY A 69 21.62 0.67 -14.31
N ASN A 70 21.93 1.28 -13.15
CA ASN A 70 21.42 0.84 -11.85
C ASN A 70 20.27 1.75 -11.39
N PHE A 71 19.27 1.15 -10.75
CA PHE A 71 18.17 1.88 -10.11
C PHE A 71 18.40 1.94 -8.61
N ALA A 72 18.35 3.14 -8.04
CA ALA A 72 18.40 3.37 -6.60
C ALA A 72 17.08 3.97 -6.13
N LEU A 73 16.55 3.44 -5.01
CA LEU A 73 15.36 3.99 -4.37
C LEU A 73 15.81 4.85 -3.18
N GLU A 74 15.58 6.16 -3.29
CA GLU A 74 16.04 7.15 -2.30
C GLU A 74 14.93 8.15 -1.98
N ASP A 75 15.14 8.98 -0.96
CA ASP A 75 14.24 10.07 -0.64
C ASP A 75 14.24 11.13 -1.75
N CYS A 76 13.05 11.50 -2.23
CA CYS A 76 12.89 12.50 -3.28
C CYS A 76 13.42 13.88 -2.88
N ALA A 77 13.28 14.24 -1.60
CA ALA A 77 13.80 15.47 -1.05
C ALA A 77 14.53 15.17 0.26
N ASN A 78 15.70 15.78 0.45
CA ASN A 78 16.39 15.78 1.74
C ASN A 78 15.82 16.89 2.62
N GLU A 79 15.75 16.66 3.93
CA GLU A 79 15.46 17.71 4.91
C GLU A 79 16.61 18.74 4.87
N GLY A 80 16.34 19.96 4.37
CA GLY A 80 17.23 21.12 4.50
C GLY A 80 18.03 21.54 3.26
N GLU A 81 18.08 20.76 2.17
CA GLU A 81 18.84 21.14 0.95
C GLU A 81 18.00 21.85 -0.11
N ASN A 82 16.71 21.53 -0.20
CA ASN A 82 15.82 22.19 -1.14
C ASN A 82 14.96 23.21 -0.36
N GLY A 83 15.00 24.48 -0.77
CA GLY A 83 14.24 25.54 -0.11
C GLY A 83 12.74 25.22 0.05
N ILE A 84 12.04 26.05 0.83
CA ILE A 84 10.62 25.89 1.24
C ILE A 84 9.65 25.58 0.06
N HIS A 85 10.04 25.85 -1.18
CA HIS A 85 9.27 25.51 -2.37
C HIS A 85 9.26 24.02 -2.75
N ALA A 86 10.37 23.28 -2.56
CA ALA A 86 10.46 21.87 -2.97
C ALA A 86 9.72 20.90 -2.04
N ILE A 87 9.47 21.31 -0.79
CA ILE A 87 8.80 20.49 0.23
C ILE A 87 7.29 20.31 -0.03
N HIS A 88 6.64 21.27 -0.70
CA HIS A 88 5.20 21.21 -1.02
C HIS A 88 4.92 20.88 -2.49
N GLU A 89 5.98 20.70 -3.26
CA GLU A 89 5.89 20.41 -4.68
C GLU A 89 5.42 18.97 -4.92
N ARG A 90 4.68 18.80 -6.03
CA ARG A 90 4.03 17.53 -6.42
C ARG A 90 4.50 17.04 -7.78
N THR A 91 5.68 17.47 -8.22
CA THR A 91 6.27 17.07 -9.52
C THR A 91 6.50 15.56 -9.61
N ALA A 92 6.33 15.00 -10.80
CA ALA A 92 6.65 13.59 -11.07
C ALA A 92 8.16 13.33 -11.16
N GLU A 93 8.94 14.39 -11.42
CA GLU A 93 10.39 14.38 -11.53
C GLU A 93 10.99 15.34 -10.50
N VAL A 94 12.13 14.96 -9.94
CA VAL A 94 12.90 15.78 -8.99
C VAL A 94 14.37 15.74 -9.41
N GLU A 95 15.01 16.90 -9.48
CA GLU A 95 16.45 16.99 -9.70
C GLU A 95 17.17 17.05 -8.35
N LYS A 96 18.16 16.18 -8.14
CA LYS A 96 18.98 16.11 -6.93
C LYS A 96 20.44 15.85 -7.33
N ASN A 97 21.34 16.77 -6.97
CA ASN A 97 22.78 16.66 -7.29
C ASN A 97 23.10 16.43 -8.77
N GLY A 98 22.31 17.01 -9.68
CA GLY A 98 22.45 16.83 -11.13
C GLY A 98 21.89 15.50 -11.66
N GLU A 99 21.20 14.72 -10.82
CA GLU A 99 20.53 13.48 -11.19
C GLU A 99 19.01 13.67 -11.19
N ILE A 100 18.34 13.05 -12.16
CA ILE A 100 16.87 13.07 -12.26
C ILE A 100 16.32 11.85 -11.52
N GLY A 101 15.50 12.10 -10.50
CA GLY A 101 14.72 11.12 -9.78
C GLY A 101 13.27 11.12 -10.23
N TYR A 102 12.71 9.93 -10.40
CA TYR A 102 11.31 9.72 -10.78
C TYR A 102 10.50 9.29 -9.56
N LYS A 103 9.56 10.14 -9.14
CA LYS A 103 8.83 9.97 -7.88
C LYS A 103 7.86 8.79 -7.93
N LEU A 104 7.80 7.97 -6.87
CA LEU A 104 6.73 6.98 -6.73
C LEU A 104 5.36 7.69 -6.65
N PRO A 105 4.27 7.14 -7.25
CA PRO A 105 2.96 7.78 -7.30
C PRO A 105 2.24 7.82 -5.94
N VAL A 106 2.89 7.33 -4.87
CA VAL A 106 2.39 7.35 -3.50
C VAL A 106 3.50 7.78 -2.52
N CYS A 107 3.14 8.10 -1.28
CA CYS A 107 4.11 8.52 -0.28
C CYS A 107 4.74 7.30 0.42
N ALA A 108 5.85 7.51 1.13
CA ALA A 108 6.56 6.46 1.86
C ALA A 108 5.66 5.72 2.88
N ARG A 109 4.67 6.41 3.48
CA ARG A 109 3.69 5.78 4.37
C ARG A 109 2.79 4.80 3.63
N ASP A 110 2.28 5.22 2.47
CA ASP A 110 1.39 4.40 1.65
C ASP A 110 2.13 3.22 1.04
N ILE A 111 3.42 3.36 0.70
CA ILE A 111 4.28 2.22 0.36
C ILE A 111 4.25 1.18 1.48
N GLY A 112 4.50 1.61 2.73
CA GLY A 112 4.41 0.74 3.89
C GLY A 112 3.05 0.07 4.01
N ILE A 113 1.97 0.84 3.91
CA ILE A 113 0.59 0.33 3.99
C ILE A 113 0.31 -0.72 2.92
N TYR A 114 0.53 -0.43 1.65
CA TYR A 114 0.14 -1.32 0.55
C TYR A 114 0.99 -2.58 0.47
N PHE A 115 2.31 -2.46 0.66
CA PHE A 115 3.18 -3.63 0.72
C PHE A 115 2.97 -4.43 2.01
N GLY A 116 2.63 -3.76 3.11
CA GLY A 116 2.18 -4.42 4.34
C GLY A 116 0.89 -5.21 4.13
N MET A 117 -0.10 -4.64 3.43
CA MET A 117 -1.34 -5.33 3.05
C MET A 117 -1.06 -6.57 2.20
N LEU A 118 -0.19 -6.45 1.20
CA LEU A 118 0.22 -7.59 0.39
C LEU A 118 0.90 -8.67 1.24
N LEU A 119 1.80 -8.29 2.14
CA LEU A 119 2.49 -9.20 3.05
C LEU A 119 1.53 -9.87 4.04
N GLY A 120 0.65 -9.12 4.70
CA GLY A 120 -0.33 -9.66 5.63
C GLY A 120 -1.31 -10.59 4.93
N GLY A 121 -1.72 -10.27 3.71
CA GLY A 121 -2.54 -11.15 2.86
C GLY A 121 -1.81 -12.45 2.57
N PHE A 122 -0.54 -12.38 2.17
CA PHE A 122 0.31 -13.55 1.97
C PHE A 122 0.49 -14.39 3.25
N LEU A 123 0.59 -13.77 4.43
CA LEU A 123 0.74 -14.45 5.71
C LEU A 123 -0.56 -15.10 6.23
N LEU A 124 -1.73 -14.58 5.83
CA LEU A 124 -3.02 -15.02 6.34
C LEU A 124 -3.30 -16.54 6.21
N PRO A 125 -3.06 -17.20 5.07
CA PRO A 125 -3.26 -18.64 4.93
C PRO A 125 -2.49 -19.47 5.96
N PHE A 126 -1.30 -19.02 6.35
CA PHE A 126 -0.40 -19.71 7.28
C PHE A 126 -0.77 -19.47 8.75
N LEU A 127 -1.37 -18.31 9.06
CA LEU A 127 -1.67 -17.92 10.43
C LEU A 127 -3.12 -18.21 10.84
N LEU A 128 -4.10 -17.90 9.98
CA LEU A 128 -5.53 -18.03 10.31
C LEU A 128 -6.32 -18.91 9.32
N GLY A 129 -5.78 -19.15 8.13
CA GLY A 129 -6.46 -19.85 7.05
C GLY A 129 -7.41 -18.95 6.26
N VAL A 130 -7.54 -19.25 4.95
CA VAL A 130 -8.23 -18.38 3.98
C VAL A 130 -9.75 -18.32 4.10
N LYS A 131 -10.37 -19.29 4.79
CA LYS A 131 -11.84 -19.44 4.87
C LYS A 131 -12.47 -18.77 6.09
N ARG A 132 -11.65 -18.21 6.98
CA ARG A 132 -12.13 -17.64 8.23
C ARG A 132 -13.08 -16.48 7.95
N THR A 133 -14.24 -16.47 8.60
CA THR A 133 -15.19 -15.34 8.60
C THR A 133 -15.16 -14.58 9.93
N GLU A 134 -14.64 -15.20 10.98
CA GLU A 134 -14.47 -14.56 12.29
C GLU A 134 -13.42 -13.45 12.23
N ILE A 135 -13.88 -12.22 12.45
CA ILE A 135 -13.04 -11.04 12.52
C ILE A 135 -12.25 -11.06 13.85
N PRO A 136 -10.92 -10.83 13.83
CA PRO A 136 -10.13 -10.71 15.06
C PRO A 136 -10.62 -9.57 15.97
N ASN A 137 -10.18 -9.58 17.23
CA ASN A 137 -10.52 -8.51 18.17
C ASN A 137 -10.09 -7.14 17.59
N LYS A 138 -11.03 -6.20 17.48
CA LYS A 138 -10.81 -4.84 16.96
C LYS A 138 -9.69 -4.08 17.68
N TRP A 139 -9.42 -4.40 18.94
CA TRP A 139 -8.34 -3.78 19.71
C TRP A 139 -6.94 -4.07 19.13
N LEU A 140 -6.74 -5.21 18.45
CA LEU A 140 -5.48 -5.49 17.78
C LEU A 140 -5.24 -4.49 16.64
N PHE A 141 -6.27 -4.17 15.86
CA PHE A 141 -6.18 -3.13 14.83
C PHE A 141 -5.96 -1.74 15.43
N VAL A 142 -6.65 -1.40 16.52
CA VAL A 142 -6.43 -0.13 17.23
C VAL A 142 -4.97 -0.02 17.69
N ILE A 143 -4.40 -1.08 18.26
CA ILE A 143 -2.99 -1.09 18.67
C ILE A 143 -2.07 -0.93 17.46
N ALA A 144 -2.35 -1.60 16.35
CA ALA A 144 -1.57 -1.46 15.11
C ALA A 144 -1.60 -0.03 14.55
N LEU A 145 -2.70 0.72 14.75
CA LEU A 145 -2.82 2.11 14.33
C LEU A 145 -2.02 3.09 15.19
N ILE A 146 -1.73 2.77 16.45
CA ILE A 146 -1.09 3.69 17.40
C ILE A 146 0.25 4.23 16.87
N PRO A 147 1.22 3.42 16.40
CA PRO A 147 2.50 3.93 15.90
C PRO A 147 2.34 4.92 14.75
N MET A 148 1.44 4.64 13.80
CA MET A 148 1.17 5.51 12.67
C MET A 148 0.43 6.79 13.07
N ALA A 149 -0.51 6.69 14.01
CA ALA A 149 -1.24 7.83 14.55
C ALA A 149 -0.32 8.75 15.36
N LEU A 150 0.63 8.21 16.13
CA LEU A 150 1.65 8.99 16.82
C LEU A 150 2.62 9.64 15.83
N ASP A 151 3.09 8.89 14.82
CA ASP A 151 3.97 9.43 13.78
C ASP A 151 3.31 10.57 12.99
N GLY A 152 2.10 10.35 12.47
CA GLY A 152 1.35 11.38 11.74
C GLY A 152 0.88 12.52 12.65
N GLY A 153 0.38 12.19 13.84
CA GLY A 153 -0.17 13.16 14.78
C GLY A 153 0.90 14.14 15.27
N THR A 154 2.06 13.64 15.69
CA THR A 154 3.17 14.51 16.15
C THR A 154 3.71 15.41 15.04
N GLN A 155 3.66 14.96 13.78
CA GLN A 155 4.02 15.78 12.62
C GLN A 155 2.97 16.87 12.35
N LEU A 156 1.67 16.57 12.47
CA LEU A 156 0.60 17.55 12.24
C LEU A 156 0.62 18.73 13.22
N ILE A 157 1.08 18.51 14.46
CA ILE A 157 1.19 19.56 15.47
C ILE A 157 2.60 20.21 15.52
N GLY A 158 3.47 19.89 14.55
CA GLY A 158 4.77 20.52 14.39
C GLY A 158 5.81 20.16 15.46
N LEU A 159 5.60 19.08 16.23
CA LEU A 159 6.54 18.66 17.28
C LEU A 159 7.83 18.05 16.71
N ARG A 160 7.75 17.43 15.53
CA ARG A 160 8.89 16.90 14.78
C ARG A 160 8.52 16.64 13.33
N GLU A 161 9.52 16.56 12.47
CA GLU A 161 9.36 15.93 11.16
C GLU A 161 9.51 14.41 11.25
N SER A 162 8.89 13.71 10.30
CA SER A 162 8.98 12.26 10.18
C SER A 162 9.91 11.87 9.03
N THR A 163 10.68 10.82 9.23
CA THR A 163 11.55 10.26 8.19
C THR A 163 10.77 9.29 7.31
N ASN A 164 11.13 9.19 6.03
CA ASN A 164 10.48 8.23 5.13
C ASN A 164 10.62 6.79 5.62
N PHE A 165 11.73 6.45 6.26
CA PHE A 165 11.91 5.15 6.90
C PHE A 165 10.85 4.88 7.99
N LEU A 166 10.64 5.83 8.91
CA LEU A 166 9.64 5.69 9.97
C LEU A 166 8.21 5.63 9.41
N ARG A 167 7.93 6.41 8.35
CA ARG A 167 6.65 6.37 7.63
C ARG A 167 6.37 4.99 7.05
N ILE A 168 7.37 4.34 6.45
CA ILE A 168 7.26 2.97 5.91
C ILE A 168 6.96 1.98 7.03
N ILE A 169 7.74 2.00 8.12
CA ILE A 169 7.58 1.04 9.22
C ILE A 169 6.21 1.16 9.88
N THR A 170 5.80 2.38 10.24
CA THR A 170 4.51 2.61 10.89
C THR A 170 3.33 2.31 9.96
N GLY A 171 3.46 2.65 8.66
CA GLY A 171 2.47 2.27 7.64
C GLY A 171 2.37 0.75 7.45
N ALA A 172 3.50 0.05 7.43
CA ALA A 172 3.55 -1.41 7.27
C ALA A 172 2.89 -2.17 8.41
N ILE A 173 3.01 -1.69 9.65
CA ILE A 173 2.32 -2.31 10.81
C ILE A 173 0.79 -2.33 10.57
N VAL A 174 0.23 -1.20 10.16
CA VAL A 174 -1.20 -1.09 9.83
C VAL A 174 -1.54 -1.92 8.60
N GLY A 175 -0.68 -1.85 7.58
CA GLY A 175 -0.79 -2.61 6.34
C GLY A 175 -0.93 -4.11 6.59
N VAL A 176 0.00 -4.70 7.36
CA VAL A 176 0.01 -6.13 7.69
C VAL A 176 -1.24 -6.53 8.46
N ALA A 177 -1.75 -5.67 9.35
CA ALA A 177 -2.95 -5.98 10.13
C ALA A 177 -4.23 -6.01 9.28
N MET A 178 -4.38 -5.14 8.28
CA MET A 178 -5.63 -4.97 7.52
C MET A 178 -6.19 -6.25 6.86
N PRO A 179 -5.40 -7.08 6.15
CA PRO A 179 -5.89 -8.32 5.52
C PRO A 179 -6.61 -9.27 6.48
N PHE A 180 -6.18 -9.33 7.75
CA PHE A 180 -6.81 -10.15 8.78
C PHE A 180 -8.22 -9.70 9.16
N TYR A 181 -8.63 -8.49 8.76
CA TYR A 181 -9.99 -7.99 8.92
C TYR A 181 -10.75 -7.98 7.59
N ILE A 182 -10.09 -7.53 6.51
CA ILE A 182 -10.71 -7.40 5.19
C ILE A 182 -11.12 -8.76 4.63
N ILE A 183 -10.24 -9.76 4.65
CA ILE A 183 -10.52 -11.07 4.04
C ILE A 183 -11.68 -11.80 4.75
N PRO A 184 -11.75 -11.84 6.10
CA PRO A 184 -12.92 -12.41 6.77
C PRO A 184 -14.25 -11.71 6.45
N ILE A 185 -14.25 -10.38 6.34
CA ILE A 185 -15.41 -9.62 5.91
C ILE A 185 -15.82 -9.99 4.47
N LEU A 186 -14.85 -10.08 3.55
CA LEU A 186 -15.13 -10.51 2.17
C LEU A 186 -15.68 -11.94 2.11
N ASN A 187 -15.17 -12.86 2.94
CA ASN A 187 -15.68 -14.22 3.06
C ASN A 187 -17.12 -14.24 3.58
N GLU A 188 -17.45 -13.42 4.57
CA GLU A 188 -18.81 -13.31 5.12
C GLU A 188 -19.80 -12.76 4.07
N LEU A 189 -19.41 -11.68 3.37
CA LEU A 189 -20.24 -11.07 2.33
C LEU A 189 -20.52 -12.04 1.17
N THR A 190 -19.49 -12.75 0.72
CA THR A 190 -19.65 -13.73 -0.36
C THR A 190 -20.40 -14.98 0.09
N GLY A 191 -20.16 -15.47 1.31
CA GLY A 191 -20.92 -16.56 1.92
C GLY A 191 -22.42 -16.28 1.99
N GLY A 192 -22.80 -15.06 2.42
CA GLY A 192 -24.18 -14.60 2.43
C GLY A 192 -24.82 -14.56 1.04
N LEU A 193 -24.10 -14.07 0.02
CA LEU A 193 -24.56 -14.04 -1.38
C LEU A 193 -24.83 -15.44 -1.95
N PHE A 194 -23.97 -16.42 -1.64
CA PHE A 194 -24.13 -17.80 -2.14
C PHE A 194 -25.15 -18.63 -1.34
N ALA A 195 -25.41 -18.28 -0.08
CA ALA A 195 -26.50 -18.88 0.70
C ALA A 195 -27.86 -18.41 0.16
N ASN A 196 -28.00 -17.12 -0.15
CA ASN A 196 -29.27 -16.54 -0.59
C ASN A 196 -29.70 -17.03 -1.99
N LYS A 197 -28.74 -17.28 -2.91
CA LYS A 197 -29.03 -17.86 -4.23
C LYS A 197 -29.59 -19.28 -4.19
N ARG A 198 -29.30 -20.07 -3.15
CA ARG A 198 -29.91 -21.41 -2.97
C ARG A 198 -31.35 -21.36 -2.46
N GLY A 199 -31.79 -20.24 -1.88
CA GLY A 199 -33.16 -20.04 -1.40
C GLY A 199 -34.15 -19.50 -2.43
N SER A 200 -33.67 -19.00 -3.58
CA SER A 200 -34.49 -18.35 -4.62
C SER A 200 -34.83 -19.26 -5.82
N SER A 201 -34.49 -20.55 -5.77
CA SER A 201 -34.94 -21.54 -6.75
C SER A 201 -36.15 -22.28 -6.19
N LYS A 202 -37.31 -21.63 -6.22
CA LYS A 202 -38.63 -22.29 -6.15
C LYS A 202 -39.48 -21.78 -7.29
#